data_AF-A0A1F3YG24-F1
#
_entry.id   AF-A0A1F3YG24-F1
#
_cell.length_a   1.000
_cell.length_b   1.000
_cell.length_c   1.000
_cell.angle_alpha   90.00
_cell.angle_beta   90.00
_cell.angle_gamma   90.00
#
_symmetry.space_group_name_H-M   'P 1'
#
loop_
_entity.id
_entity.type
_entity.pdbx_description
1 polymer ?
#
loop_
_entity_poly.entity_id
_entity_poly.type
_entity_poly.pdbx_seq_one_letter_code
_entity_poly.pdbx_strand_id
1 'polypeptide(L)' 'MPTEKLSITLSPKTLKFVDAYRKEHSLKSRTDVIEAALALLRETEHEAEISAAPEQDDLSDVDLSNRDARDEESR' A
#
# COMPACT_ATOMS: atom_id res chain seq x y z
N MET A 1 4.44 -16.28 10.88
CA MET A 1 5.33 -15.44 11.69
C MET A 1 4.88 -15.51 13.14
N PRO A 2 5.79 -15.42 14.13
CA PRO A 2 5.40 -15.40 15.53
C PRO A 2 4.52 -14.17 15.80
N THR A 3 3.42 -14.39 16.53
CA THR A 3 2.49 -13.33 16.92
C THR A 3 2.96 -12.72 18.23
N GLU A 4 3.26 -11.42 18.22
CA GLU A 4 3.60 -10.67 19.42
C GLU A 4 2.38 -9.93 19.97
N LYS A 5 2.23 -9.90 21.30
CA LYS A 5 1.13 -9.21 21.96
C LYS A 5 1.57 -7.82 22.38
N LEU A 6 0.88 -6.81 21.84
CA LEU A 6 1.06 -5.41 22.23
C LEU A 6 -0.07 -4.95 23.17
N SER A 7 0.26 -4.18 24.19
CA SER A 7 -0.72 -3.49 25.05
C SER A 7 -0.58 -1.98 24.85
N ILE A 8 -1.64 -1.34 24.40
CA ILE A 8 -1.66 0.11 24.10
C ILE A 8 -2.83 0.79 24.82
N THR A 9 -2.63 2.04 25.19
CA THR A 9 -3.69 2.90 25.74
C THR A 9 -4.21 3.79 24.63
N LEU A 10 -5.53 3.75 24.40
CA LEU A 10 -6.20 4.56 23.39
C LEU A 10 -7.25 5.46 24.06
N SER A 11 -7.48 6.63 23.46
CA SER A 11 -8.54 7.53 23.93
C SER A 11 -9.92 6.86 23.78
N PRO A 12 -10.92 7.23 24.61
CA PRO A 12 -12.29 6.72 24.45
C PRO A 12 -12.89 7.02 23.07
N LYS A 13 -12.52 8.17 22.47
CA LYS A 13 -12.95 8.56 21.12
C LYS A 13 -12.38 7.61 20.07
N THR A 14 -11.09 7.28 20.18
CA THR A 14 -10.41 6.33 19.28
C THR A 14 -11.02 4.94 19.39
N LEU A 15 -11.30 4.45 20.61
CA LEU A 15 -11.94 3.15 20.81
C LEU A 15 -13.34 3.09 20.17
N LYS A 16 -14.14 4.16 20.31
CA LYS A 16 -15.45 4.26 19.66
C LYS A 16 -15.34 4.18 18.14
N PHE A 17 -14.37 4.89 17.55
CA PHE A 17 -14.12 4.82 16.12
C PHE A 17 -13.74 3.39 15.68
N VAL A 18 -12.79 2.75 16.36
CA VAL A 18 -12.37 1.38 16.06
C VAL A 18 -13.55 0.41 16.11
N ASP A 19 -14.41 0.53 17.12
CA ASP A 19 -15.59 -0.34 17.25
C ASP A 19 -16.66 -0.07 16.18
N ALA A 20 -16.84 1.19 15.75
CA ALA A 20 -17.75 1.55 14.65
C ALA A 20 -17.24 1.00 13.31
N TYR A 21 -15.98 1.28 12.98
CA TYR A 21 -15.35 0.82 11.74
C TYR A 21 -15.35 -0.71 11.65
N ARG A 22 -15.05 -1.41 12.76
CA ARG A 22 -15.14 -2.88 12.82
C ARG A 22 -16.51 -3.38 12.39
N LYS A 23 -17.58 -2.77 12.91
CA LYS A 23 -18.96 -3.19 12.63
C LYS A 23 -19.37 -2.87 11.19
N GLU A 24 -19.08 -1.66 10.74
CA GLU A 24 -19.41 -1.18 9.39
C GLU A 24 -18.76 -2.05 8.31
N HIS A 25 -17.50 -2.44 8.52
CA HIS A 25 -16.74 -3.26 7.57
C HIS A 25 -16.79 -4.76 7.87
N SER A 26 -17.64 -5.21 8.81
CA SER A 26 -17.79 -6.63 9.18
C SER A 26 -16.48 -7.33 9.55
N LEU A 27 -15.56 -6.61 10.18
CA LEU A 27 -14.27 -7.13 10.62
C LEU A 27 -14.42 -7.95 11.92
N LYS A 28 -13.59 -8.97 12.08
CA LYS A 28 -13.73 -9.94 13.18
C LYS A 28 -13.25 -9.37 14.50
N SER A 29 -12.20 -8.55 14.46
CA SER A 29 -11.51 -8.07 15.66
C SER A 29 -11.12 -6.60 15.58
N ARG A 30 -10.77 -6.00 16.73
CA ARG A 30 -10.15 -4.67 16.76
C ARG A 30 -8.74 -4.69 16.15
N THR A 31 -8.04 -5.82 16.26
CA THR A 31 -6.75 -6.03 15.61
C THR A 31 -6.88 -5.89 14.10
N ASP A 32 -7.93 -6.44 13.48
CA ASP A 32 -8.15 -6.34 12.03
C ASP A 32 -8.28 -4.87 11.58
N VAL A 33 -8.93 -4.03 12.40
CA VAL A 33 -9.03 -2.58 12.14
C VAL A 33 -7.66 -1.91 12.22
N ILE A 34 -6.85 -2.28 13.22
CA ILE A 34 -5.50 -1.73 13.40
C ILE A 34 -4.58 -2.16 12.24
N GLU A 35 -4.64 -3.43 11.82
CA GLU A 35 -3.88 -3.93 10.67
C GLU A 35 -4.27 -3.20 9.38
N ALA A 36 -5.56 -2.99 9.13
CA ALA A 36 -6.04 -2.23 7.98
C ALA A 36 -5.54 -0.77 8.01
N ALA A 37 -5.58 -0.12 9.18
CA ALA A 37 -5.09 1.24 9.34
C ALA A 37 -3.57 1.34 9.11
N LEU A 38 -2.79 0.35 9.58
CA LEU A 38 -1.35 0.30 9.38
C LEU A 38 -0.98 0.02 7.92
N ALA A 39 -1.76 -0.80 7.22
CA ALA A 39 -1.58 -1.02 5.78
C ALA A 39 -1.79 0.29 5.00
N LEU A 40 -2.88 1.02 5.29
CA LEU A 40 -3.16 2.32 4.67
C LEU A 40 -2.06 3.35 4.99
N LEU A 41 -1.55 3.37 6.22
CA LEU A 41 -0.46 4.28 6.59
C LEU A 41 0.81 4.00 5.78
N ARG A 42 1.20 2.72 5.63
CA ARG A 42 2.36 2.33 4.81
C ARG A 42 2.18 2.71 3.34
N GLU A 43 0.98 2.52 2.79
CA GLU A 43 0.66 2.93 1.42
C GLU A 43 0.79 4.44 1.25
N THR A 44 0.24 5.21 2.19
CA THR A 44 0.29 6.68 2.17
C THR A 44 1.73 7.20 2.28
N GLU A 45 2.56 6.60 3.15
CA GLU A 45 3.97 6.95 3.28
C GLU A 45 4.75 6.63 1.99
N HIS A 46 4.48 5.49 1.36
CA HIS A 46 5.10 5.12 0.09
C HIS A 46 4.69 6.06 -1.06
N GLU A 47 3.41 6.45 -1.14
CA GLU A 47 2.94 7.45 -2.11
C GLU A 47 3.62 8.81 -1.90
N ALA A 48 3.83 9.23 -0.65
CA ALA A 48 4.53 10.46 -0.33
C ALA A 48 6.01 10.42 -0.74
N GLU A 49 6.68 9.28 -0.54
CA GLU A 49 8.08 9.08 -0.98
C GLU A 49 8.20 9.12 -2.51
N ILE A 50 7.30 8.44 -3.24
CA ILE A 50 7.26 8.47 -4.71
C ILE A 50 7.02 9.90 -5.20
N SER A 51 6.07 10.63 -4.60
CA SER A 51 5.80 12.03 -4.97
C SER A 51 6.92 13.00 -4.60
N ALA A 52 7.80 12.65 -3.67
CA ALA A 52 8.93 13.47 -3.24
C ALA A 52 10.23 13.13 -3.96
N ALA A 53 10.31 11.99 -4.66
CA ALA A 53 11.41 11.69 -5.55
C ALA A 53 11.43 12.77 -6.65
N PRO A 54 12.57 13.45 -6.88
CA PRO A 54 12.64 14.47 -7.91
C PRO A 54 12.31 13.87 -9.27
N GLU A 55 11.44 14.53 -10.04
CA GLU A 55 11.21 14.25 -11.47
C GLU A 55 12.51 14.49 -12.25
N GLN A 56 13.41 13.51 -12.22
CA GLN A 56 14.69 13.53 -12.92
C GLN A 56 15.07 12.11 -13.35
N ASP A 57 14.12 11.34 -13.91
CA ASP A 57 14.50 10.36 -14.91
C ASP A 57 14.33 11.02 -16.28
N ASP A 58 15.46 11.45 -16.82
CA ASP A 58 15.64 11.86 -18.18
C ASP A 58 15.29 10.67 -19.09
N LEU A 59 14.00 10.53 -19.45
CA LEU A 59 13.49 9.51 -20.37
C LEU A 59 14.02 9.68 -21.81
N SER A 60 15.02 10.54 -22.03
CA SER A 60 15.62 10.76 -23.34
C SER A 60 16.46 9.59 -23.86
N ASP A 61 16.77 8.59 -23.02
CA ASP A 61 17.56 7.41 -23.41
C ASP A 61 16.78 6.08 -23.36
N VAL A 62 15.44 6.14 -23.22
CA VAL A 62 14.60 4.94 -23.40
C VAL A 62 14.47 4.66 -24.90
N ASP A 63 15.47 3.98 -25.44
CA ASP A 63 15.40 3.39 -26.77
C ASP A 63 14.34 2.27 -26.79
N LEU A 64 13.13 2.63 -27.21
CA LEU A 64 12.04 1.69 -27.49
C LEU A 64 12.30 0.83 -28.75
N SER A 65 13.51 0.89 -29.35
CA SER A 65 13.89 0.09 -30.52
C SER A 65 14.26 -1.37 -30.20
N ASN A 66 13.91 -1.92 -29.04
CA ASN A 66 13.91 -3.38 -28.87
C ASN A 66 12.69 -4.01 -29.56
N ARG A 67 12.76 -3.99 -30.89
CA ARG A 67 12.57 -5.14 -31.79
C ARG A 67 11.54 -6.16 -31.29
N ASP A 68 10.27 -5.80 -31.42
CA ASP A 68 9.24 -6.76 -31.81
C ASP A 68 9.36 -7.00 -33.33
N ALA A 69 10.52 -7.51 -33.75
CA ALA A 69 10.74 -7.99 -35.11
C ALA A 69 10.25 -9.43 -35.14
N ARG A 70 8.96 -9.56 -35.41
CA ARG A 70 8.23 -10.78 -35.74
C ARG A 70 9.12 -11.84 -36.39
N ASP A 71 9.34 -12.92 -35.66
CA ASP A 71 9.59 -14.20 -36.30
C ASP A 71 8.34 -14.64 -37.08
N GLU A 72 8.63 -15.34 -38.17
CA GLU A 72 7.76 -16.19 -38.99
C GLU A 72 7.09 -15.61 -40.24
N GLU A 73 7.58 -16.18 -41.36
CA GLU A 73 6.82 -16.70 -42.49
C GLU A 73 6.76 -15.84 -43.76
N SER A 74 7.75 -16.02 -44.64
CA SER A 74 7.53 -16.48 -46.03
C SER A 74 8.79 -16.35 -46.89
N ARG A 75 9.46 -17.47 -47.18
CA ARG A 75 9.70 -18.00 -48.54
C ARG A 75 10.62 -19.22 -48.52
#